data_AF-A0A974BXK1-F1
#
_entry.id   AF-A0A974BXK1-F1
#
_cell.length_a   1.000
_cell.length_b   1.000
_cell.length_c   1.000
_cell.angle_alpha   90.00
_cell.angle_beta   90.00
_cell.angle_gamma   90.00
#
_symmetry.space_group_name_H-M   'P 1'
#
loop_
_entity.id
_entity.type
_entity.pdbx_description
1 polymer ?
#
loop_
_entity_poly.entity_id
_entity_poly.type
_entity_poly.pdbx_seq_one_letter_code
_entity_poly.pdbx_strand_id
1 'polypeptide(L)'
;METSKSSTMQVSFVCQRCSQPLKLDTSFKILDKVTMQELTERLEQEEARYQKEYSEFKRQQLELDDDLKSVENQMRYAQIQLDKLKKTNVFNATFHIWHSGQFGTINNFRLGRLPSVPVEWNEINAAWGQTVLLLHALANKMGLQFQRYRLVPFGNHSYLESLTDKSKELPLYCSGGLRFFWDNKFDHAMVAFLDCVQQFKEEVEKGDTGFCLPY
;
A
#
# COMPACT_ATOMS: atom_id res chain seq x y z
N MET A 1 55.05 40.46 13.34
CA MET A 1 56.52 40.28 13.35
C MET A 1 56.76 38.79 13.18
N GLU A 2 56.97 38.34 11.94
CA GLU A 2 57.53 37.01 11.64
C GLU A 2 57.90 37.00 10.14
N THR A 3 59.21 37.11 9.88
CA THR A 3 59.79 37.04 8.54
C THR A 3 60.18 35.59 8.27
N SER A 4 59.48 34.92 7.36
CA SER A 4 59.80 33.56 6.91
C SER A 4 61.15 33.55 6.18
N LYS A 5 62.20 33.10 6.87
CA LYS A 5 63.53 32.89 6.27
C LYS A 5 63.46 31.76 5.25
N SER A 6 63.65 32.10 3.98
CA SER A 6 63.87 31.15 2.88
C SER A 6 65.13 30.32 3.18
N SER A 7 64.94 29.09 3.65
CA SER A 7 66.03 28.12 3.86
C SER A 7 66.48 27.55 2.52
N THR A 8 67.49 28.16 1.89
CA THR A 8 68.21 27.54 0.78
C THR A 8 69.18 26.49 1.34
N MET A 9 68.87 25.21 1.16
CA MET A 9 69.81 24.11 1.45
C MET A 9 71.03 24.24 0.53
N GLN A 10 72.20 24.54 1.11
CA GLN A 10 73.46 24.60 0.37
C GLN A 10 73.96 23.19 0.11
N VAL A 11 73.82 22.73 -1.13
CA VAL A 11 74.45 21.50 -1.62
C VAL A 11 75.83 21.85 -2.18
N SER A 12 76.90 21.24 -1.65
CA SER A 12 78.27 21.45 -2.11
C SER A 12 78.72 20.30 -3.02
N PHE A 13 79.13 20.65 -4.24
CA PHE A 13 79.65 19.70 -5.20
C PHE A 13 81.18 19.78 -5.22
N VAL A 14 81.84 18.64 -5.01
CA VAL A 14 83.30 18.52 -4.96
C VAL A 14 83.79 17.64 -6.11
N CYS A 15 84.95 17.98 -6.67
CA CYS A 15 85.58 17.17 -7.70
C CYS A 15 86.08 15.86 -7.08
N GLN A 16 85.64 14.71 -7.59
CA GLN A 16 86.04 13.40 -7.04
C GLN A 16 87.53 13.09 -7.18
N ARG A 17 88.27 13.82 -8.02
CA ARG A 17 89.70 13.57 -8.28
C ARG A 17 90.66 14.44 -7.47
N CYS A 18 90.26 15.67 -7.14
CA CYS A 18 91.11 16.62 -6.41
C CYS A 18 90.46 17.15 -5.12
N SER A 19 89.26 16.65 -4.78
CA SER A 19 88.47 17.02 -3.60
C SER A 19 88.23 18.52 -3.41
N GLN A 20 88.48 19.32 -4.45
CA GLN A 20 88.25 20.76 -4.42
C GLN A 20 86.81 21.10 -4.78
N PRO A 21 86.27 22.22 -4.25
CA PRO A 21 84.93 22.68 -4.58
C PRO A 21 84.82 22.99 -6.07
N LEU A 22 83.87 22.37 -6.76
CA LEU A 22 83.59 22.70 -8.15
C LEU A 22 82.92 24.08 -8.20
N LYS A 23 83.52 25.01 -8.95
CA LYS A 23 82.86 26.27 -9.33
C LYS A 23 81.84 25.95 -10.42
N LEU A 24 80.67 25.50 -10.01
CA LEU A 24 79.51 25.45 -10.89
C LEU A 24 79.15 26.88 -11.31
N ASP A 25 78.83 27.06 -12.59
CA ASP A 25 78.31 28.33 -13.08
C ASP A 25 77.10 28.74 -12.23
N THR A 26 76.99 30.03 -11.91
CA THR A 26 75.91 30.57 -11.08
C THR A 26 74.53 30.18 -11.62
N SER A 27 74.44 29.93 -12.93
CA SER A 27 73.24 29.45 -13.63
C SER A 27 72.76 28.06 -13.19
N PHE A 28 73.59 27.21 -12.58
CA PHE A 28 73.22 25.85 -12.14
C PHE A 28 72.75 25.75 -10.68
N LYS A 29 73.04 26.77 -9.84
CA LYS A 29 72.61 26.81 -8.43
C LYS A 29 71.21 27.38 -8.25
N ILE A 30 70.69 28.02 -9.29
CA ILE A 30 69.33 28.50 -9.35
C ILE A 30 68.60 27.46 -10.20
N LEU A 31 68.12 26.37 -9.58
CA LEU A 31 66.90 25.78 -10.11
C LEU A 31 65.89 26.93 -10.05
N ASP A 32 65.62 27.49 -11.23
CA ASP A 32 65.44 28.92 -11.39
C ASP A 32 64.29 29.38 -10.49
N LYS A 33 64.54 30.33 -9.57
CA LYS A 33 63.50 30.77 -8.62
C LYS A 33 62.24 31.24 -9.37
N VAL A 34 62.47 31.74 -10.59
CA VAL A 34 61.49 32.04 -11.63
C VAL A 34 60.75 30.79 -12.11
N THR A 35 61.44 29.71 -12.51
CA THR A 35 60.78 28.44 -12.85
C THR A 35 59.96 27.85 -11.71
N MET A 36 60.40 28.00 -10.45
CA MET A 36 59.58 27.56 -9.30
C MET A 36 58.32 28.42 -9.12
N GLN A 37 58.42 29.74 -9.29
CA GLN A 37 57.25 30.63 -9.26
C GLN A 37 56.27 30.30 -10.38
N GLU A 38 56.77 30.14 -11.61
CA GLU A 38 55.94 29.82 -12.78
C GLU A 38 55.23 28.46 -12.63
N LEU A 39 55.92 27.44 -12.10
CA LEU A 39 55.30 26.15 -11.79
C LEU A 39 54.25 26.26 -10.66
N THR A 40 54.49 27.12 -9.67
CA THR A 40 53.54 27.34 -8.55
C THR A 40 52.28 28.04 -9.05
N GLU A 41 52.41 29.09 -9.86
CA GLU A 41 51.27 29.78 -10.48
C GLU A 41 50.46 28.84 -11.38
N ARG A 42 51.12 27.98 -12.16
CA ARG A 42 50.44 26.95 -12.95
C ARG A 42 49.70 25.94 -12.06
N LEU A 43 50.29 25.54 -10.94
CA LEU A 43 49.66 24.63 -9.99
C LEU A 43 48.43 25.28 -9.34
N GLU A 44 48.51 26.55 -8.94
CA GLU A 44 47.40 27.31 -8.36
C GLU A 44 46.24 27.49 -9.36
N GLN A 45 46.56 27.75 -10.63
CA GLN A 45 45.54 27.84 -11.70
C GLN A 45 44.83 26.50 -11.92
N GLU A 46 45.58 25.40 -11.95
CA GLU A 46 45.02 24.05 -12.05
C GLU A 46 44.17 23.71 -10.82
N GLU A 47 44.65 24.01 -9.61
CA GLU A 47 43.89 23.80 -8.37
C GLU A 47 42.59 24.59 -8.36
N ALA A 48 42.60 25.87 -8.77
CA ALA A 48 41.40 26.68 -8.90
C ALA A 48 40.41 26.10 -9.91
N ARG A 49 40.90 25.57 -11.05
CA ARG A 49 40.06 24.87 -12.04
C ARG A 49 39.43 23.62 -11.44
N TYR A 50 40.23 22.76 -10.80
CA TYR A 50 39.75 21.55 -10.13
C TYR A 50 38.75 21.85 -9.02
N GLN A 51 38.97 22.88 -8.20
CA GLN A 51 38.06 23.28 -7.14
C GLN A 51 36.69 23.72 -7.70
N LYS A 52 36.68 24.42 -8.84
CA LYS A 52 35.46 24.82 -9.53
C LYS A 52 34.71 23.60 -10.07
N GLU A 53 35.38 22.72 -10.82
CA GLU A 53 34.79 21.48 -11.34
C GLU A 53 34.24 20.61 -10.21
N TYR A 54 34.99 20.43 -9.12
CA TYR A 54 34.57 19.66 -7.96
C TYR A 54 33.32 20.25 -7.29
N SER A 55 33.25 21.58 -7.19
CA SER A 55 32.08 22.27 -6.63
C SER A 55 30.84 22.11 -7.52
N GLU A 56 31.01 22.14 -8.84
CA GLU A 56 29.94 21.89 -9.81
C GLU A 56 29.42 20.44 -9.72
N PHE A 57 30.32 19.44 -9.68
CA PHE A 57 29.94 18.04 -9.50
C PHE A 57 29.25 17.80 -8.15
N LYS A 58 29.76 18.39 -7.08
CA LYS A 58 29.17 18.27 -5.75
C LYS A 58 27.76 18.87 -5.69
N ARG A 59 27.53 20.00 -6.39
CA ARG A 59 26.19 20.58 -6.52
C ARG A 59 25.24 19.63 -7.26
N GLN A 60 25.66 19.07 -8.39
CA GLN A 60 24.85 18.12 -9.15
C GLN A 60 24.53 16.86 -8.32
N GLN A 61 25.48 16.37 -7.55
CA GLN A 61 25.27 15.23 -6.66
C GLN A 61 24.21 15.53 -5.59
N LEU A 62 24.23 16.73 -5.00
CA LEU A 62 23.24 17.14 -4.02
C LEU A 62 21.85 17.29 -4.63
N GLU A 63 21.75 17.82 -5.85
CA GLU A 63 20.48 17.92 -6.59
C GLU A 63 19.89 16.54 -6.89
N LEU A 64 20.70 15.61 -7.39
CA LEU A 64 20.26 14.24 -7.65
C LEU A 64 19.85 13.49 -6.36
N ASP A 65 20.55 13.73 -5.24
CA ASP A 65 20.21 13.12 -3.96
C ASP A 65 18.87 13.66 -3.41
N ASP A 66 18.60 14.96 -3.58
CA ASP A 66 17.31 15.56 -3.21
C ASP A 66 16.17 15.02 -4.11
N ASP A 67 16.42 14.92 -5.41
CA ASP A 67 15.47 14.33 -6.37
C ASP A 67 15.18 12.86 -6.03
N LEU A 68 16.21 12.06 -5.72
CA LEU A 68 16.05 10.67 -5.29
C LEU A 68 15.20 10.56 -4.03
N LYS A 69 15.51 11.37 -3.00
CA LYS A 69 14.73 11.40 -1.76
C LYS A 69 13.28 11.80 -2.00
N SER A 70 13.05 12.78 -2.88
CA SER A 70 11.71 13.23 -3.26
C SER A 70 10.91 12.08 -3.89
N VAL A 71 11.51 11.39 -4.87
CA VAL A 71 10.87 10.25 -5.55
C VAL A 71 10.65 9.08 -4.58
N GLU A 72 11.61 8.76 -3.72
CA GLU A 72 11.45 7.71 -2.69
C GLU A 72 10.29 8.01 -1.74
N ASN A 73 10.14 9.28 -1.33
CA ASN A 73 9.04 9.71 -0.47
C ASN A 73 7.69 9.56 -1.18
N GLN A 74 7.60 9.91 -2.47
CA GLN A 74 6.40 9.70 -3.27
C GLN A 74 6.07 8.21 -3.42
N MET A 75 7.07 7.37 -3.70
CA MET A 75 6.90 5.92 -3.79
C MET A 75 6.39 5.34 -2.46
N ARG A 76 6.98 5.76 -1.33
CA ARG A 76 6.54 5.35 0.01
C ARG A 76 5.09 5.77 0.27
N TYR A 77 4.73 7.01 -0.07
CA TYR A 77 3.36 7.51 0.07
C TYR A 77 2.37 6.68 -0.75
N ALA A 78 2.67 6.45 -2.04
CA ALA A 78 1.84 5.66 -2.92
C ALA A 78 1.66 4.23 -2.39
N GLN A 79 2.74 3.61 -1.90
CA GLN A 79 2.70 2.28 -1.31
C GLN A 79 1.79 2.22 -0.07
N ILE A 80 1.86 3.22 0.82
CA ILE A 80 0.98 3.30 1.99
C ILE A 80 -0.49 3.43 1.58
N GLN A 81 -0.80 4.23 0.56
CA GLN A 81 -2.19 4.36 0.07
C GLN A 81 -2.68 3.06 -0.55
N LEU A 82 -1.83 2.38 -1.31
CA LEU A 82 -2.13 1.08 -1.90
C LEU A 82 -2.40 0.03 -0.81
N ASP A 83 -1.59 0.00 0.24
CA ASP A 83 -1.78 -0.90 1.38
C ASP A 83 -3.08 -0.61 2.14
N LYS A 84 -3.45 0.68 2.30
CA LYS A 84 -4.75 1.06 2.88
C LYS A 84 -5.90 0.54 2.02
N LEU A 85 -5.87 0.78 0.71
CA LEU A 85 -6.90 0.33 -0.22
C LEU A 85 -7.02 -1.20 -0.27
N LYS A 86 -5.90 -1.92 -0.23
CA LYS A 86 -5.89 -3.39 -0.16
C LYS A 86 -6.52 -3.90 1.14
N LYS A 87 -6.26 -3.24 2.27
CA LYS A 87 -6.84 -3.61 3.58
C LYS A 87 -8.32 -3.25 3.68
N THR A 88 -8.78 -2.22 2.97
CA THR A 88 -10.18 -1.83 2.90
C THR A 88 -10.93 -2.74 1.92
N ASN A 89 -11.30 -3.94 2.37
CA ASN A 89 -12.25 -4.75 1.61
C ASN A 89 -13.58 -3.99 1.53
N VAL A 90 -13.97 -3.57 0.32
CA VAL A 90 -15.21 -2.80 0.05
C VAL A 90 -16.45 -3.50 0.61
N PHE A 91 -16.45 -4.84 0.65
CA PHE A 91 -17.55 -5.61 1.26
C PHE A 91 -17.59 -5.43 2.78
N ASN A 92 -16.45 -5.45 3.48
CA ASN A 92 -16.42 -5.21 4.92
C ASN A 92 -16.76 -3.76 5.28
N ALA A 93 -16.46 -2.81 4.38
CA ALA A 93 -16.83 -1.41 4.57
C ALA A 93 -18.34 -1.16 4.32
N THR A 94 -18.95 -1.91 3.40
CA THR A 94 -20.36 -1.74 3.01
C THR A 94 -21.31 -2.62 3.82
N PHE A 95 -20.85 -3.80 4.25
CA PHE A 95 -21.63 -4.80 5.00
C PHE A 95 -20.87 -5.18 6.26
N HIS A 96 -21.07 -4.41 7.33
CA HIS A 96 -20.43 -4.66 8.60
C HIS A 96 -21.20 -5.75 9.38
N ILE A 97 -20.71 -6.98 9.33
CA ILE A 97 -21.25 -8.11 10.11
C ILE A 97 -20.57 -8.14 11.48
N TRP A 98 -21.36 -8.06 12.54
CA TRP A 98 -20.89 -8.08 13.93
C TRP A 98 -21.86 -8.86 14.82
N HIS A 99 -21.68 -8.77 16.14
CA HIS A 99 -22.62 -9.35 17.10
C HIS A 99 -22.94 -8.35 18.21
N SER A 100 -24.20 -8.38 18.68
CA SER A 100 -24.68 -7.58 19.81
C SER A 100 -25.38 -8.50 20.80
N GLY A 101 -24.65 -8.93 21.83
CA GLY A 101 -25.14 -9.92 22.79
C GLY A 101 -25.37 -11.28 22.13
N GLN A 102 -26.63 -11.73 22.09
CA GLN A 102 -27.04 -13.00 21.47
C GLN A 102 -27.46 -12.86 19.99
N PHE A 103 -27.44 -11.65 19.44
CA PHE A 103 -27.85 -11.40 18.06
C PHE A 103 -26.64 -11.21 17.14
N GLY A 104 -26.67 -11.81 15.96
CA GLY A 104 -25.86 -11.36 14.83
C GLY A 104 -26.41 -10.05 14.28
N THR A 105 -25.53 -9.11 13.93
CA THR A 105 -25.90 -7.82 13.36
C THR A 105 -25.25 -7.62 12.00
N ILE A 106 -25.97 -6.97 11.08
CA ILE A 106 -25.44 -6.51 9.79
C ILE A 106 -25.79 -5.04 9.61
N ASN A 107 -24.78 -4.18 9.41
CA ASN A 107 -24.96 -2.72 9.33
C ASN A 107 -25.81 -2.16 10.49
N ASN A 108 -25.56 -2.68 11.71
CA ASN A 108 -26.26 -2.38 12.96
C ASN A 108 -27.71 -2.90 13.08
N PHE A 109 -28.24 -3.61 12.09
CA PHE A 109 -29.55 -4.26 12.20
C PHE A 109 -29.44 -5.66 12.81
N ARG A 110 -30.23 -5.95 13.84
CA ARG A 110 -30.23 -7.25 14.52
C ARG A 110 -31.04 -8.28 13.73
N LEU A 111 -30.40 -9.40 13.40
CA LEU A 111 -31.04 -10.51 12.71
C LEU A 111 -31.56 -11.53 13.72
N GLY A 112 -32.75 -11.27 14.28
CA GLY A 112 -33.42 -12.22 15.17
C GLY A 112 -34.32 -11.54 16.20
N ARG A 113 -35.02 -12.35 16.98
CA ARG A 113 -35.90 -11.88 18.06
C ARG A 113 -35.82 -12.82 19.25
N LEU A 114 -35.68 -12.27 20.46
CA LEU A 114 -35.71 -13.00 21.71
C LEU A 114 -36.93 -12.57 22.55
N PRO A 115 -37.49 -13.43 23.43
CA PRO A 115 -38.58 -13.06 24.32
C PRO A 115 -38.21 -11.89 25.25
N SER A 116 -36.94 -11.81 25.66
CA SER A 116 -36.40 -10.75 26.52
C SER A 116 -36.15 -9.43 25.79
N VAL A 117 -35.91 -9.46 24.47
CA VAL A 117 -35.61 -8.29 23.64
C VAL A 117 -36.42 -8.39 22.34
N PRO A 118 -37.63 -7.81 22.31
CA PRO A 118 -38.48 -7.85 21.13
C PRO A 118 -37.95 -6.88 20.05
N VAL A 119 -37.19 -7.41 19.10
CA VAL A 119 -36.74 -6.67 17.92
C VAL A 119 -37.93 -6.47 16.96
N GLU A 120 -38.06 -5.27 16.41
CA GLU A 120 -39.11 -4.95 15.43
C GLU A 120 -38.88 -5.66 14.10
N TRP A 121 -39.98 -6.06 13.45
CA TRP A 121 -39.90 -6.76 12.16
C TRP A 121 -39.27 -5.92 11.07
N ASN A 122 -39.44 -4.60 11.08
CA ASN A 122 -38.77 -3.71 10.14
C ASN A 122 -37.24 -3.81 10.23
N GLU A 123 -36.69 -3.94 11.44
CA GLU A 123 -35.25 -4.11 11.66
C GLU A 123 -34.76 -5.47 11.15
N ILE A 124 -35.51 -6.54 11.44
CA ILE A 124 -35.21 -7.91 10.98
C ILE A 124 -35.26 -7.99 9.45
N ASN A 125 -36.29 -7.38 8.84
CA ASN A 125 -36.44 -7.36 7.39
C ASN A 125 -35.35 -6.52 6.71
N ALA A 126 -34.93 -5.40 7.34
CA ALA A 126 -33.79 -4.62 6.88
C ALA A 126 -32.49 -5.44 6.95
N ALA A 127 -32.28 -6.19 8.03
CA ALA A 127 -31.15 -7.10 8.16
C ALA A 127 -31.15 -8.15 7.05
N TRP A 128 -32.27 -8.82 6.79
CA TRP A 128 -32.41 -9.75 5.67
C TRP A 128 -32.14 -9.10 4.31
N GLY A 129 -32.61 -7.88 4.11
CA GLY A 129 -32.33 -7.11 2.90
C GLY A 129 -30.84 -6.85 2.68
N GLN A 130 -30.12 -6.49 3.74
CA GLN A 130 -28.66 -6.34 3.69
C GLN A 130 -27.97 -7.67 3.41
N THR A 131 -28.43 -8.77 4.01
CA THR A 131 -27.87 -10.12 3.78
C THR A 131 -28.07 -10.58 2.33
N VAL A 132 -29.25 -10.35 1.75
CA VAL A 132 -29.54 -10.67 0.34
C VAL A 132 -28.67 -9.83 -0.59
N LEU A 133 -28.56 -8.52 -0.32
CA LEU A 133 -27.73 -7.63 -1.12
C LEU A 133 -26.24 -8.02 -1.06
N LEU A 134 -25.74 -8.41 0.12
CA LEU A 134 -24.38 -8.90 0.30
C LEU A 134 -24.14 -10.16 -0.54
N LEU A 135 -25.00 -11.18 -0.42
CA LEU A 135 -24.82 -12.43 -1.17
C LEU A 135 -24.94 -12.20 -2.69
N HIS A 136 -25.87 -11.34 -3.12
CA HIS A 136 -26.00 -10.95 -4.52
C HIS A 136 -24.73 -10.24 -5.03
N ALA A 137 -24.18 -9.30 -4.26
CA ALA A 137 -22.96 -8.59 -4.65
C ALA A 137 -21.72 -9.51 -4.69
N LEU A 138 -21.61 -10.46 -3.76
CA LEU A 138 -20.55 -11.47 -3.75
C LEU A 138 -20.66 -12.42 -4.95
N ALA A 139 -21.86 -12.94 -5.23
CA ALA A 139 -22.10 -13.79 -6.38
C ALA A 139 -21.77 -13.07 -7.69
N ASN A 140 -22.21 -11.82 -7.84
CA ASN A 140 -21.91 -11.00 -9.03
C ASN A 140 -20.41 -10.74 -9.20
N LYS A 141 -19.67 -10.52 -8.10
CA LYS A 141 -18.21 -10.36 -8.13
C LYS A 141 -17.49 -11.63 -8.59
N MET A 142 -18.01 -12.81 -8.24
CA MET A 142 -17.46 -14.09 -8.66
C MET A 142 -18.00 -14.56 -10.03
N GLY A 143 -18.98 -13.86 -10.61
CA GLY A 143 -19.69 -14.31 -11.79
C GLY A 143 -20.54 -15.58 -11.56
N LEU A 144 -20.88 -15.89 -10.30
CA LEU A 144 -21.67 -17.06 -9.95
C LEU A 144 -23.14 -16.82 -10.26
N GLN A 145 -23.76 -17.77 -10.97
CA GLN A 145 -25.20 -17.83 -11.19
C GLN A 145 -25.79 -18.95 -10.34
N PHE A 146 -26.71 -18.59 -9.44
CA PHE A 146 -27.38 -19.56 -8.59
C PHE A 146 -28.32 -20.47 -9.38
N GLN A 147 -28.37 -21.73 -8.95
CA GLN A 147 -29.29 -22.75 -9.42
C GLN A 147 -30.56 -22.70 -8.57
N ARG A 148 -31.70 -23.02 -9.19
CA ARG A 148 -33.06 -23.06 -8.60
C ARG A 148 -33.65 -21.73 -8.17
N TYR A 149 -32.85 -20.79 -7.67
CA TYR A 149 -33.35 -19.52 -7.15
C TYR A 149 -32.55 -18.33 -7.66
N ARG A 150 -33.21 -17.17 -7.71
CA ARG A 150 -32.59 -15.88 -7.99
C ARG A 150 -32.82 -14.93 -6.83
N LEU A 151 -31.76 -14.29 -6.36
CA LEU A 151 -31.81 -13.29 -5.30
C LEU A 151 -32.28 -11.96 -5.86
N VAL A 152 -33.30 -11.36 -5.25
CA VAL A 152 -33.80 -10.02 -5.60
C VAL A 152 -33.67 -9.09 -4.38
N PRO A 153 -32.57 -8.31 -4.29
CA PRO A 153 -32.42 -7.33 -3.23
C PRO A 153 -33.40 -6.17 -3.43
N PHE A 154 -34.31 -5.99 -2.47
CA PHE A 154 -35.36 -4.97 -2.52
C PHE A 154 -35.55 -4.30 -1.15
N GLY A 155 -34.44 -3.83 -0.57
CA GLY A 155 -34.42 -3.19 0.75
C GLY A 155 -35.00 -4.11 1.83
N ASN A 156 -35.88 -3.57 2.67
CA ASN A 156 -36.56 -4.32 3.73
C ASN A 156 -37.72 -5.21 3.22
N HIS A 157 -37.89 -5.38 1.91
CA HIS A 157 -38.86 -6.31 1.32
C HIS A 157 -38.18 -7.22 0.29
N SER A 158 -36.93 -7.60 0.56
CA SER A 158 -36.16 -8.49 -0.31
C SER A 158 -36.80 -9.89 -0.41
N TYR A 159 -36.65 -10.54 -1.55
CA TYR A 159 -37.26 -11.85 -1.83
C TYR A 159 -36.39 -12.69 -2.78
N LEU A 160 -36.76 -13.96 -2.93
CA LEU A 160 -36.19 -14.86 -3.93
C LEU A 160 -37.25 -15.25 -4.95
N GLU A 161 -36.83 -15.42 -6.20
CA GLU A 161 -37.65 -15.96 -7.27
C GLU A 161 -37.21 -17.40 -7.54
N SER A 162 -38.16 -18.33 -7.67
CA SER A 162 -37.85 -19.67 -8.16
C SER A 162 -37.65 -19.66 -9.68
N LEU A 163 -36.55 -20.27 -10.14
CA LEU A 163 -36.26 -20.43 -11.56
C LEU A 163 -37.12 -21.53 -12.20
N THR A 164 -37.59 -22.50 -11.41
CA THR A 164 -38.47 -23.58 -11.87
C THR A 164 -39.94 -23.18 -11.90
N ASP A 165 -40.34 -22.25 -11.04
CA ASP A 165 -41.71 -21.74 -10.93
C ASP A 165 -41.70 -20.21 -10.80
N LYS A 166 -41.82 -19.53 -11.94
CA LYS A 166 -41.80 -18.06 -12.00
C LYS A 166 -42.93 -17.39 -11.23
N SER A 167 -43.99 -18.11 -10.87
CA SER A 167 -45.09 -17.56 -10.08
C SER A 167 -44.83 -17.59 -8.58
N LYS A 168 -43.75 -18.24 -8.14
CA LYS A 168 -43.46 -18.47 -6.72
C LYS A 168 -42.42 -17.48 -6.22
N GLU A 169 -42.92 -16.38 -5.67
CA GLU A 169 -42.13 -15.43 -4.88
C GLU A 169 -41.94 -15.96 -3.46
N LEU A 170 -40.70 -15.91 -2.98
CA LEU A 170 -40.29 -16.35 -1.65
C LEU A 170 -39.82 -15.12 -0.85
N PRO A 171 -40.73 -14.45 -0.12
CA PRO A 171 -40.40 -13.23 0.62
C PRO A 171 -39.49 -13.52 1.81
N LEU A 172 -38.39 -12.78 1.93
CA LEU A 172 -37.50 -12.75 3.10
C LEU A 172 -37.85 -11.59 4.04
N TYR A 173 -39.13 -11.27 4.16
CA TYR A 173 -39.64 -10.28 5.09
C TYR A 173 -40.94 -10.76 5.70
N CYS A 174 -41.26 -10.23 6.89
CA CYS A 174 -42.58 -10.43 7.49
C CYS A 174 -43.09 -9.16 8.15
N SER A 175 -44.40 -8.95 8.12
CA SER A 175 -45.07 -7.77 8.69
C SER A 175 -45.38 -7.88 10.19
N GLY A 176 -45.11 -9.03 10.81
CA GLY A 176 -45.36 -9.28 12.22
C GLY A 176 -46.80 -9.69 12.55
N GLY A 177 -46.95 -10.56 13.55
CA GLY A 177 -48.21 -11.16 14.00
C GLY A 177 -47.95 -12.38 14.90
N LEU A 178 -48.97 -12.96 15.53
CA LEU A 178 -48.82 -14.23 16.27
C LEU A 178 -48.35 -15.33 15.33
N ARG A 179 -47.34 -16.13 15.74
CA ARG A 179 -46.70 -17.23 14.95
C ARG A 179 -47.69 -18.19 14.26
N PHE A 180 -48.92 -18.26 14.78
CA PHE A 180 -50.03 -19.05 14.24
C PHE A 180 -50.58 -18.58 12.88
N PHE A 181 -50.41 -17.31 12.50
CA PHE A 181 -50.83 -16.77 11.20
C PHE A 181 -49.68 -16.68 10.19
N TRP A 182 -48.53 -17.28 10.51
CA TRP A 182 -47.33 -17.15 9.69
C TRP A 182 -47.44 -18.10 8.51
N ASP A 183 -47.33 -17.50 7.33
CA ASP A 183 -47.25 -18.22 6.07
C ASP A 183 -45.92 -18.98 6.04
N ASN A 184 -45.98 -20.28 5.74
CA ASN A 184 -44.80 -21.13 5.56
C ASN A 184 -43.80 -20.53 4.54
N LYS A 185 -44.23 -19.59 3.71
CA LYS A 185 -43.42 -18.88 2.71
C LYS A 185 -42.14 -18.27 3.26
N PHE A 186 -42.15 -17.64 4.45
CA PHE A 186 -40.93 -17.05 5.00
C PHE A 186 -39.89 -18.12 5.36
N ASP A 187 -40.32 -19.23 5.95
CA ASP A 187 -39.45 -20.37 6.24
C ASP A 187 -38.91 -21.01 4.96
N HIS A 188 -39.74 -21.16 3.93
CA HIS A 188 -39.30 -21.64 2.61
C HIS A 188 -38.29 -20.67 1.96
N ALA A 189 -38.48 -19.35 2.13
CA ALA A 189 -37.55 -18.35 1.63
C ALA A 189 -36.20 -18.43 2.34
N MET A 190 -36.18 -18.62 3.66
CA MET A 190 -34.94 -18.82 4.42
C MET A 190 -34.20 -20.09 3.98
N VAL A 191 -34.92 -21.18 3.73
CA VAL A 191 -34.33 -22.43 3.21
C VAL A 191 -33.77 -22.23 1.79
N ALA A 192 -34.50 -21.55 0.92
CA ALA A 192 -34.02 -21.22 -0.44
C ALA A 192 -32.80 -20.29 -0.40
N PHE A 193 -32.73 -19.37 0.57
CA PHE A 193 -31.57 -18.52 0.79
C PHE A 193 -30.35 -19.33 1.24
N LEU A 194 -30.52 -20.25 2.20
CA LEU A 194 -29.45 -21.14 2.66
C LEU A 194 -28.91 -22.01 1.51
N ASP A 195 -29.78 -22.46 0.61
CA ASP A 195 -29.38 -23.17 -0.59
C ASP A 195 -28.47 -22.32 -1.50
N CYS A 196 -28.77 -21.03 -1.66
CA CYS A 196 -27.88 -20.10 -2.38
C CYS A 196 -26.54 -19.93 -1.65
N VAL A 197 -26.54 -19.81 -0.32
CA VAL A 197 -25.30 -19.71 0.47
C VAL A 197 -24.44 -20.96 0.32
N GLN A 198 -25.05 -22.15 0.31
CA GLN A 198 -24.35 -23.41 0.11
C GLN A 198 -23.69 -23.47 -1.28
N GLN A 199 -24.40 -23.08 -2.34
CA GLN A 199 -23.83 -22.99 -3.69
C GLN A 199 -22.67 -21.99 -3.76
N PHE A 200 -22.78 -20.86 -3.06
CA PHE A 200 -21.70 -19.90 -2.96
C PHE A 200 -20.46 -20.49 -2.25
N LYS A 201 -20.66 -21.19 -1.14
CA LYS A 201 -19.60 -21.89 -0.41
C LYS A 201 -18.83 -22.85 -1.31
N GLU A 202 -19.55 -23.72 -2.02
CA GLU A 202 -18.95 -24.70 -2.93
C GLU A 202 -18.13 -24.05 -4.04
N GLU A 203 -18.56 -22.90 -4.57
CA GLU A 203 -17.80 -22.19 -5.60
C GLU A 203 -16.54 -21.52 -5.06
N VAL A 204 -16.59 -20.98 -3.84
CA VAL A 204 -15.41 -20.41 -3.18
C VAL A 204 -14.38 -21.49 -2.85
N GLU A 205 -14.82 -22.64 -2.34
CA GLU A 205 -13.93 -23.77 -1.98
C GLU A 205 -13.24 -24.39 -3.21
N LYS A 206 -13.87 -24.36 -4.40
CA LYS A 206 -13.20 -24.76 -5.65
C LYS A 206 -12.05 -23.83 -6.03
N GLY A 207 -12.17 -22.54 -5.73
CA GLY A 207 -11.18 -21.53 -6.09
C GLY A 207 -10.00 -21.42 -5.13
N ASP A 208 -10.19 -21.77 -3.85
CA ASP A 208 -9.16 -21.64 -2.81
C ASP A 208 -9.22 -22.83 -1.83
N THR A 209 -8.38 -23.84 -2.07
CA THR A 209 -8.39 -25.13 -1.35
C THR A 209 -8.04 -25.02 0.15
N GLY A 210 -7.60 -23.84 0.62
CA GLY A 210 -7.31 -23.56 2.02
C GLY A 210 -8.39 -22.77 2.77
N PHE A 211 -9.42 -22.29 2.07
CA PHE A 211 -10.49 -21.47 2.66
C PHE A 211 -11.77 -22.29 2.83
N CYS A 212 -12.15 -22.56 4.08
CA CYS A 212 -13.42 -23.18 4.43
C CYS A 212 -14.22 -22.19 5.28
N LEU A 213 -15.51 -22.01 4.95
CA LEU A 213 -16.39 -21.23 5.80
C LEU A 213 -16.54 -21.96 7.14
N PRO A 214 -16.43 -21.26 8.29
CA PRO A 214 -16.39 -21.89 9.61
C PRO A 214 -17.69 -22.62 9.98
N TYR A 215 -18.78 -22.39 9.23
CA TYR A 215 -20.10 -23.00 9.41
C TYR A 215 -20.71 -23.33 8.04
#